data_AF-A0A6L9QKN2-F1
#
_entry.id   AF-A0A6L9QKN2-F1
#
_cell.length_a   1.000
_cell.length_b   1.000
_cell.length_c   1.000
_cell.angle_alpha   90.00
_cell.angle_beta   90.00
_cell.angle_gamma   90.00
#
_symmetry.space_group_name_H-M   'P 1'
#
loop_
_entity.id
_entity.type
_entity.pdbx_description
1 polymer ?
#
loop_
_entity_poly.entity_id
_entity_poly.type
_entity_poly.pdbx_seq_one_letter_code
_entity_poly.pdbx_strand_id
1 'polypeptide(L)'
;MPLSNVWLDPAQPRDATFVLGLRALVWNESEGFLLGEFVSGEPGVRTVLRDPVRLGGGVLPDPRAVPYLLERGPAAGAPDAVRSYEAGHDGLEDRLAGYRIS
;
A
#
# COMPACT_ATOMS: atom_id res chain seq x y z
N MET A 1 7.51 -8.29 12.60
CA MET A 1 6.06 -8.59 12.44
C MET A 1 5.92 -10.06 12.08
N PRO A 2 5.10 -10.86 12.79
CA PRO A 2 4.84 -12.24 12.42
C PRO A 2 4.03 -12.32 11.11
N LEU A 3 4.32 -13.31 10.26
CA LEU A 3 3.68 -13.52 8.94
C LEU A 3 2.17 -13.78 9.04
N SER A 4 1.67 -14.19 10.20
CA SER A 4 0.23 -14.33 10.48
C SER A 4 -0.55 -13.01 10.35
N ASN A 5 0.15 -11.88 10.36
CA ASN A 5 -0.44 -10.55 10.28
C ASN A 5 -0.39 -9.97 8.84
N VAL A 6 -0.10 -10.81 7.85
CA VAL A 6 -0.07 -10.44 6.43
C VAL A 6 -1.17 -11.21 5.72
N TRP A 7 -2.17 -10.50 5.20
CA TRP A 7 -3.31 -11.08 4.49
C TRP A 7 -3.13 -10.91 2.99
N LEU A 8 -3.44 -11.97 2.23
CA LEU A 8 -3.53 -11.93 0.77
C LEU A 8 -4.97 -11.58 0.42
N ASP A 9 -5.21 -10.34 0.02
CA ASP A 9 -6.55 -9.82 -0.28
C ASP A 9 -7.00 -10.18 -1.72
N PRO A 10 -8.28 -9.91 -2.12
CA PRO A 10 -8.83 -10.32 -3.41
C PRO A 10 -8.07 -9.78 -4.62
N ALA A 11 -7.97 -10.57 -5.69
CA ALA A 11 -7.02 -10.35 -6.79
C ALA A 11 -7.27 -9.13 -7.70
N GLN A 12 -8.30 -8.31 -7.49
CA GLN A 12 -8.68 -7.22 -8.39
C GLN A 12 -9.39 -6.06 -7.66
N PRO A 13 -8.71 -4.93 -7.41
CA PRO A 13 -7.25 -4.75 -7.44
C PRO A 13 -6.59 -5.55 -6.32
N ARG A 14 -5.36 -6.04 -6.53
CA ARG A 14 -4.61 -6.67 -5.45
C ARG A 14 -4.30 -5.64 -4.38
N ASP A 15 -4.40 -6.09 -3.16
CA ASP A 15 -4.01 -5.34 -1.99
C ASP A 15 -3.40 -6.24 -0.92
N ALA A 16 -2.77 -5.57 0.04
CA ALA A 16 -2.23 -6.20 1.22
C ALA A 16 -2.46 -5.25 2.40
N THR A 17 -2.98 -5.83 3.48
CA THR A 17 -3.27 -5.09 4.71
C THR A 17 -2.26 -5.47 5.81
N PHE A 18 -1.66 -4.46 6.44
CA PHE A 18 -0.85 -4.60 7.64
C PHE A 18 -1.54 -3.88 8.80
N VAL A 19 -2.01 -4.65 9.79
CA VAL A 19 -2.67 -4.09 10.98
C VAL A 19 -1.61 -3.63 12.00
N LEU A 20 -1.69 -2.36 12.41
CA LEU A 20 -0.75 -1.65 13.27
C LEU A 20 -1.46 -1.13 14.55
N GLY A 21 -2.21 -2.01 15.24
CA GLY A 21 -3.05 -1.62 16.37
C GLY A 21 -4.37 -1.00 15.91
N LEU A 22 -4.64 0.26 16.28
CA LEU A 22 -5.85 0.99 15.86
C LEU A 22 -5.76 1.55 14.43
N ARG A 23 -4.60 1.40 13.79
CA ARG A 23 -4.34 1.85 12.41
C ARG A 23 -4.08 0.65 11.52
N ALA A 24 -4.24 0.84 10.22
CA ALA A 24 -3.78 -0.11 9.23
C ALA A 24 -3.06 0.61 8.09
N LEU A 25 -2.01 -0.04 7.60
CA LEU A 25 -1.32 0.30 6.38
C LEU A 25 -1.85 -0.64 5.29
N VAL A 26 -2.50 -0.10 4.28
CA VAL A 26 -3.02 -0.84 3.13
C VAL A 26 -2.18 -0.48 1.93
N TRP A 27 -1.63 -1.46 1.25
CA TRP A 27 -1.11 -1.27 -0.10
C TRP A 27 -2.16 -1.75 -1.10
N ASN A 28 -2.44 -1.00 -2.15
CA ASN A 28 -3.20 -1.51 -3.29
C ASN A 28 -2.59 -1.05 -4.62
N GLU A 29 -2.84 -1.81 -5.69
CA GLU A 29 -2.28 -1.55 -7.03
C GLU A 29 -2.64 -0.16 -7.58
N SER A 30 -3.85 0.34 -7.30
CA SER A 30 -4.37 1.60 -7.84
C SER A 30 -3.89 2.85 -7.10
N GLU A 31 -3.58 2.72 -5.82
CA GLU A 31 -3.34 3.86 -4.92
C GLU A 31 -2.00 3.77 -4.20
N GLY A 32 -1.27 2.66 -4.32
CA GLY A 32 -0.05 2.44 -3.56
C GLY A 32 -0.34 2.29 -2.06
N PHE A 33 0.51 2.84 -1.21
CA PHE A 33 0.33 2.73 0.24
C PHE A 33 -0.60 3.82 0.80
N LEU A 34 -1.56 3.39 1.60
CA LEU A 34 -2.51 4.19 2.35
C LEU A 34 -2.39 3.86 3.83
N LEU A 35 -2.36 4.88 4.68
CA LEU A 35 -2.34 4.73 6.13
C LEU A 35 -3.56 5.42 6.73
N GLY A 36 -4.33 4.72 7.57
CA GLY A 36 -5.53 5.29 8.19
C GLY A 36 -5.89 4.59 9.50
N GLU A 37 -6.96 5.05 10.14
CA GLU A 37 -7.58 4.30 11.23
C GLU A 37 -8.23 3.03 10.67
N PHE A 38 -8.01 1.89 11.32
CA PHE A 38 -8.59 0.62 10.89
C PHE A 38 -10.05 0.54 11.34
N VAL A 39 -10.98 0.40 10.38
CA VAL A 39 -12.42 0.28 10.65
C VAL A 39 -12.85 -1.19 10.59
N SER A 40 -12.50 -1.89 9.50
CA SER A 40 -12.81 -3.30 9.29
C SER A 40 -11.91 -3.91 8.22
N GLY A 41 -11.82 -5.24 8.20
CA GLY A 41 -11.04 -6.02 7.24
C GLY A 41 -10.76 -7.40 7.81
N GLU A 42 -10.65 -8.40 6.94
CA GLU A 42 -10.27 -9.77 7.27
C GLU A 42 -9.67 -10.44 6.04
N PRO A 43 -8.94 -11.58 6.15
CA PRO A 43 -8.38 -12.24 4.98
C PRO A 43 -9.41 -12.48 3.88
N GLY A 44 -9.18 -11.92 2.69
CA GLY A 44 -10.10 -12.02 1.55
C GLY A 44 -11.24 -11.00 1.57
N VAL A 45 -11.27 -10.07 2.52
CA VAL A 45 -12.24 -8.98 2.63
C VAL A 45 -11.51 -7.65 2.66
N ARG A 46 -11.91 -6.75 1.75
CA ARG A 46 -11.31 -5.43 1.56
C ARG A 46 -11.24 -4.65 2.88
N THR A 47 -10.05 -4.13 3.19
CA THR A 47 -9.87 -3.27 4.36
C THR A 47 -10.51 -1.91 4.16
N VAL A 48 -11.21 -1.44 5.19
CA VAL A 48 -11.81 -0.11 5.26
C VAL A 48 -10.99 0.74 6.22
N LEU A 49 -10.52 1.88 5.72
CA LEU A 49 -9.81 2.89 6.48
C LEU A 49 -10.70 4.11 6.72
N ARG A 50 -10.56 4.74 7.89
CA ARG A 50 -11.02 6.12 8.11
C ARG A 50 -9.82 7.07 7.96
N ASP A 51 -10.09 8.21 7.33
CA ASP A 51 -9.12 9.29 7.04
C ASP A 51 -7.80 8.79 6.44
N PRO A 52 -7.83 8.03 5.32
CA PRO A 52 -6.63 7.48 4.73
C PRO A 52 -5.73 8.58 4.17
N VAL A 53 -4.43 8.47 4.44
CA VAL A 53 -3.39 9.31 3.85
C VAL A 53 -2.46 8.46 2.99
N ARG A 54 -2.14 8.97 1.79
CA ARG A 54 -1.21 8.30 0.88
C ARG A 54 0.23 8.44 1.36
N LEU A 55 0.97 7.33 1.37
CA LEU A 55 2.40 7.34 1.66
C LEU A 55 3.20 7.27 0.36
N GLY A 56 3.96 8.34 0.08
CA GLY A 56 4.79 8.44 -1.12
C GLY A 56 4.02 8.87 -2.38
N GLY A 57 4.72 8.88 -3.51
CA GLY A 57 4.20 9.40 -4.78
C GLY A 57 3.53 8.39 -5.70
N GLY A 58 3.90 7.10 -5.62
CA GLY A 58 3.47 6.06 -6.58
C GLY A 58 3.15 4.71 -5.96
N VAL A 59 2.93 3.70 -6.81
CA VAL A 59 2.43 2.35 -6.42
C VAL A 59 3.31 1.68 -5.36
N LEU A 60 4.64 1.83 -5.47
CA LEU A 60 5.58 1.27 -4.50
C LEU A 60 6.62 2.33 -4.10
N PRO A 61 6.60 2.85 -2.85
CA PRO A 61 7.68 3.65 -2.29
C PRO A 61 8.93 2.80 -2.10
N ASP A 62 10.10 3.45 -1.99
CA ASP A 62 11.32 2.76 -1.58
C ASP A 62 11.09 2.08 -0.22
N PRO A 63 11.30 0.75 -0.09
CA PRO A 63 11.15 0.05 1.18
C PRO A 63 11.93 0.70 2.33
N ARG A 64 13.08 1.31 2.04
CA ARG A 64 13.92 2.01 3.04
C ARG A 64 13.27 3.31 3.53
N ALA A 65 12.39 3.91 2.74
CA ALA A 65 11.68 5.13 3.09
C ALA A 65 10.39 4.87 3.90
N VAL A 66 9.88 3.63 3.90
CA VAL A 66 8.60 3.29 4.57
C VAL A 66 8.60 3.62 6.07
N PRO A 67 9.61 3.23 6.88
CA PRO A 67 9.62 3.58 8.31
C PRO A 67 9.56 5.09 8.54
N TYR A 68 10.32 5.84 7.76
CA TYR A 68 10.35 7.31 7.82
C TYR A 68 9.00 7.94 7.45
N LEU A 69 8.33 7.42 6.41
CA LEU A 69 7.00 7.88 5.99
C LEU A 69 5.92 7.55 7.02
N LEU A 70 6.02 6.41 7.72
CA LEU A 70 5.12 6.03 8.80
C LEU A 70 5.25 6.98 10.01
N GLU A 71 6.46 7.46 10.30
CA GLU A 71 6.74 8.36 11.42
C GLU A 71 6.37 9.83 11.13
N ARG A 72 6.70 10.33 9.93
CA ARG A 72 6.50 11.75 9.59
C ARG A 72 5.20 12.06 8.86
N GLY A 73 4.44 11.04 8.46
CA GLY A 73 3.21 11.21 7.71
C GLY A 73 3.46 11.44 6.20
N PRO A 74 2.40 11.76 5.45
CA PRO A 74 2.44 11.82 3.99
C PRO A 74 3.48 12.83 3.49
N ALA A 75 4.23 12.44 2.45
CA ALA A 75 5.10 13.39 1.76
C ALA A 75 4.24 14.46 1.10
N ALA A 76 4.55 15.74 1.35
CA ALA A 76 3.89 16.87 0.69
C ALA A 76 4.26 16.86 -0.80
N GLY A 77 3.35 16.37 -1.64
CA GLY A 77 3.52 16.33 -3.08
C GLY A 77 2.25 15.81 -3.75
N ALA A 78 1.94 16.35 -4.93
CA ALA A 78 0.84 15.82 -5.73
C ALA A 78 1.12 14.33 -6.01
N PRO A 79 0.13 13.44 -5.82
CA PRO A 79 0.29 12.04 -6.16
C PRO A 79 0.71 11.92 -7.62
N ASP A 80 1.72 11.09 -7.92
CA ASP A 80 1.90 10.66 -9.30
C ASP A 80 0.59 9.98 -9.71
N ALA A 81 0.09 10.33 -10.90
CA ALA A 81 -1.11 9.75 -11.45
C ALA A 81 -0.88 8.24 -11.59
N VAL A 82 -1.37 7.47 -10.63
CA VAL A 82 -1.32 6.02 -10.71
C VAL A 82 -2.34 5.60 -11.75
N ARG A 83 -1.84 4.84 -12.73
CA ARG A 83 -2.64 4.39 -13.88
C ARG A 83 -3.57 3.28 -13.41
N SER A 84 -4.74 3.17 -14.06
CA SER A 84 -5.71 2.11 -13.74
C SER A 84 -5.05 0.73 -13.82
N TYR A 85 -5.29 -0.13 -12.83
CA TYR A 85 -4.86 -1.54 -12.84
C TYR A 85 -5.42 -2.32 -14.05
N GLU A 86 -6.50 -1.84 -14.66
CA GLU A 86 -7.07 -2.39 -15.90
C GLU A 86 -6.19 -2.13 -17.14
N ALA A 87 -5.21 -1.20 -17.05
CA ALA A 87 -4.30 -0.90 -18.15
C ALA A 87 -3.24 -2.00 -18.37
N GLY A 88 -3.21 -3.05 -17.54
CA GLY A 88 -2.31 -4.20 -17.66
C GLY A 88 -0.83 -3.94 -17.34
N HIS A 89 -0.44 -2.66 -17.25
CA HIS A 89 0.89 -2.17 -16.88
C HIS A 89 0.73 -0.90 -16.04
N ASP A 90 0.44 -1.08 -14.75
CA ASP A 90 0.26 0.02 -13.78
C ASP A 90 1.59 0.55 -13.21
N GLY A 91 2.71 -0.07 -13.61
CA GLY A 91 4.06 0.28 -13.20
C GLY A 91 4.54 -0.48 -11.96
N LEU A 92 3.72 -1.38 -11.39
CA LEU A 92 4.12 -2.27 -10.31
C LEU A 92 5.22 -3.22 -10.76
N GLU A 93 5.06 -3.85 -11.93
CA GLU A 93 6.04 -4.81 -12.46
C GLU A 93 7.39 -4.14 -12.70
N ASP A 94 7.37 -2.93 -13.27
CA ASP A 94 8.57 -2.12 -13.53
C ASP A 94 9.29 -1.78 -12.23
N ARG A 95 8.54 -1.42 -11.17
CA ARG A 95 9.12 -1.12 -9.86
C ARG A 95 9.68 -2.36 -9.18
N LEU A 96 8.98 -3.49 -9.23
CA LEU A 96 9.45 -4.76 -8.66
C LEU A 96 10.71 -5.27 -9.37
N ALA A 97 10.82 -5.09 -10.69
CA ALA A 97 12.01 -5.47 -11.46
C ALA A 97 13.27 -4.75 -10.96
N GLY A 98 13.14 -3.54 -10.41
CA GLY A 98 14.23 -2.77 -9.80
C GLY A 98 14.74 -3.31 -8.45
N TYR A 99 13.99 -4.21 -7.79
CA TYR A 99 14.35 -4.78 -6.48
C TYR A 99 14.85 -6.24 -6.55
N ARG A 100 15.22 -6.75 -7.73
CA ARG A 100 15.79 -8.10 -7.85
C ARG A 100 16.99 -8.23 -6.91
N ILE A 101 16.86 -9.16 -5.96
CA ILE A 101 17.91 -9.54 -5.02
C ILE A 101 19.01 -10.23 -5.86
N SER A 102 20.15 -9.56 -6.00
CA SER A 102 21.41 -10.17 -6.40
C SER A 102 22.06 -10.88 -5.22
#